data_AF-C6XT76-F1
#
_entry.id   AF-C6XT76-F1
#
_cell.length_a   1.000
_cell.length_b   1.000
_cell.length_c   1.000
_cell.angle_alpha   90.00
_cell.angle_beta   90.00
_cell.angle_gamma   90.00
#
_symmetry.space_group_name_H-M   'P 1'
#
loop_
_entity.id
_entity.type
_entity.pdbx_description
1 polymer ?
#
loop_
_entity_poly.entity_id
_entity_poly.type
_entity_poly.pdbx_seq_one_letter_code
_entity_poly.pdbx_strand_id
1 'polypeptide(L)' 'MKIGLYAILTALLIAGSYFAGAKMDNPLLAYAAGATLTLILFLWNMSRYAKKAAQRKYRERMFQQHMRMTLRNQWH' A
#
# COMPACT_ATOMS: atom_id res chain seq x y z
N MET A 1 -2.83 -7.68 13.14
CA MET A 1 -4.00 -8.33 12.50
C MET A 1 -4.33 -7.86 11.07
N LYS A 2 -3.96 -6.64 10.62
CA LYS A 2 -4.36 -6.15 9.28
C LYS A 2 -3.69 -6.88 8.11
N ILE A 3 -2.40 -7.23 8.24
CA ILE A 3 -1.62 -7.93 7.19
C ILE A 3 -2.21 -9.32 6.87
N GLY A 4 -2.61 -10.09 7.90
CA GLY A 4 -3.22 -11.40 7.69
C GLY A 4 -4.55 -11.33 6.93
N LEU A 5 -5.42 -10.36 7.27
CA LEU A 5 -6.66 -10.12 6.55
C LEU A 5 -6.42 -9.76 5.07
N TYR A 6 -5.44 -8.91 4.78
CA TYR A 6 -5.09 -8.59 3.39
C TYR A 6 -4.53 -9.80 2.64
N ALA A 7 -3.69 -10.61 3.28
CA ALA A 7 -3.16 -11.83 2.67
C ALA A 7 -4.28 -12.83 2.33
N ILE A 8 -5.23 -13.04 3.25
CA ILE A 8 -6.39 -13.92 3.03
C ILE A 8 -7.28 -13.39 1.90
N LEU A 9 -7.60 -12.10 1.90
CA LEU A 9 -8.40 -11.49 0.82
C LEU A 9 -7.71 -11.59 -0.55
N THR A 10 -6.40 -11.43 -0.59
CA THR A 10 -5.61 -11.56 -1.82
C THR A 10 -5.59 -13.00 -2.31
N ALA A 11 -5.42 -13.97 -1.40
CA ALA A 11 -5.49 -15.39 -1.71
C ALA A 11 -6.88 -15.80 -2.23
N LEU A 12 -7.95 -15.29 -1.63
CA LEU A 12 -9.33 -15.51 -2.09
C LEU A 12 -9.58 -14.92 -3.48
N LEU A 13 -9.05 -13.74 -3.78
CA LEU A 13 -9.14 -13.13 -5.12
C LEU A 13 -8.42 -13.98 -6.18
N ILE A 14 -7.23 -14.47 -5.86
CA ILE A 14 -6.45 -15.34 -6.76
C ILE A 14 -7.18 -16.68 -6.96
N ALA A 15 -7.62 -17.32 -5.88
CA ALA A 15 -8.37 -18.57 -5.97
C ALA A 15 -9.68 -18.39 -6.76
N GLY A 16 -10.43 -17.32 -6.48
CA GLY A 16 -11.67 -17.00 -7.17
C GLY A 16 -11.48 -16.76 -8.67
N SER A 17 -10.47 -15.99 -9.06
CA SER A 17 -10.15 -15.77 -10.48
C SER A 17 -9.65 -17.04 -11.17
N TYR A 18 -8.91 -17.90 -10.47
CA TYR A 18 -8.48 -19.20 -10.97
C TYR A 18 -9.67 -20.12 -11.27
N PHE A 19 -10.57 -20.28 -10.29
CA PHE A 19 -11.78 -21.10 -10.43
C PHE A 19 -12.75 -20.54 -11.47
N ALA A 20 -12.91 -19.22 -11.53
CA ALA A 20 -13.73 -18.58 -12.56
C ALA A 20 -13.18 -18.84 -13.96
N GLY A 21 -11.87 -18.70 -14.17
CA GLY A 21 -11.23 -19.02 -15.44
C GLY A 21 -11.43 -20.48 -15.84
N ALA A 22 -11.33 -21.42 -14.89
CA ALA A 22 -11.54 -22.84 -15.14
C ALA A 22 -12.97 -23.22 -15.58
N LYS A 23 -13.95 -22.32 -15.40
CA LYS A 23 -15.37 -22.53 -15.76
C LYS A 23 -15.82 -21.72 -16.98
N MET A 24 -14.98 -20.84 -17.51
CA MET A 24 -15.30 -19.98 -18.64
C MET A 24 -14.66 -20.50 -19.92
N ASP A 25 -15.35 -20.32 -21.05
CA ASP A 25 -14.81 -20.65 -22.38
C ASP A 25 -13.57 -19.82 -22.74
N ASN A 26 -13.45 -18.62 -22.17
CA ASN A 26 -12.27 -17.77 -22.31
C ASN A 26 -11.61 -17.48 -20.95
N PRO A 27 -10.73 -18.37 -20.46
CA PRO A 27 -10.08 -18.25 -19.15
C PRO A 27 -9.18 -17.02 -19.02
N LEU A 28 -8.65 -16.51 -20.15
CA LEU A 28 -7.74 -15.35 -20.16
C LEU A 28 -8.41 -14.10 -19.61
N LEU A 29 -9.70 -13.89 -19.89
CA LEU A 29 -10.45 -12.74 -19.38
C LEU A 29 -10.59 -12.78 -17.86
N ALA A 30 -10.87 -13.95 -17.29
CA ALA A 30 -10.99 -14.13 -15.85
C ALA A 30 -9.64 -13.90 -15.13
N TYR A 31 -8.54 -14.40 -15.71
CA TYR A 31 -7.19 -14.18 -15.16
C TYR A 31 -6.75 -12.73 -15.29
N ALA A 32 -7.03 -12.08 -16.42
CA ALA A 32 -6.75 -10.65 -16.60
C ALA A 32 -7.54 -9.78 -15.62
N ALA A 33 -8.82 -10.10 -15.37
CA ALA A 33 -9.63 -9.41 -14.38
C ALA A 33 -9.07 -9.57 -12.95
N GLY A 34 -8.71 -10.81 -12.56
CA GLY A 34 -8.08 -11.09 -11.28
C GLY A 34 -6.74 -10.35 -11.10
N ALA A 35 -5.87 -10.39 -12.10
CA ALA A 35 -4.58 -9.69 -12.08
C ALA A 35 -4.76 -8.17 -11.96
N THR A 36 -5.71 -7.60 -12.71
CA THR A 36 -5.99 -6.16 -12.69
C THR A 36 -6.48 -5.69 -11.32
N LEU A 37 -7.44 -6.41 -10.72
CA LEU A 37 -7.93 -6.11 -9.38
C LEU A 37 -6.81 -6.17 -8.34
N THR A 38 -5.95 -7.19 -8.43
CA THR A 38 -4.84 -7.37 -7.50
C THR A 38 -3.80 -6.25 -7.63
N LEU A 39 -3.48 -5.84 -8.86
CA LEU A 39 -2.58 -4.70 -9.14
C LEU A 39 -3.12 -3.38 -8.61
N ILE A 40 -4.42 -3.10 -8.79
CA ILE A 40 -5.05 -1.87 -8.28
C ILE A 40 -4.96 -1.82 -6.75
N LEU A 41 -5.28 -2.93 -6.08
CA LEU A 41 -5.18 -3.02 -4.62
C LEU A 41 -3.74 -2.83 -4.13
N PHE A 42 -2.77 -3.42 -4.84
CA PHE A 42 -1.35 -3.27 -4.54
C PHE A 42 -0.89 -1.81 -4.67
N LEU A 43 -1.20 -1.16 -5.80
CA LEU A 43 -0.86 0.24 -6.06
C LEU A 43 -1.51 1.19 -5.04
N TRP A 44 -2.76 0.94 -4.67
CA TRP A 44 -3.46 1.70 -3.64
C TRP A 44 -2.73 1.59 -2.29
N ASN A 45 -2.36 0.38 -1.90
CA ASN A 45 -1.67 0.15 -0.64
C ASN A 45 -0.30 0.83 -0.64
N MET A 46 0.46 0.67 -1.73
CA MET A 46 1.75 1.32 -1.92
C MET A 46 1.64 2.84 -1.84
N SER A 47 0.64 3.45 -2.48
CA SER A 47 0.36 4.89 -2.40
C SER A 47 0.09 5.34 -0.96
N ARG A 48 -0.69 4.57 -0.19
CA ARG A 48 -0.93 4.87 1.23
C ARG A 48 0.35 4.76 2.08
N TYR A 49 1.17 3.76 1.84
CA TYR A 49 2.46 3.62 2.53
C TYR A 49 3.41 4.77 2.18
N ALA A 50 3.52 5.13 0.90
CA ALA A 50 4.35 6.24 0.43
C ALA A 50 3.93 7.57 1.07
N LYS A 51 2.61 7.86 1.10
CA LYS A 51 2.10 9.08 1.78
C LYS A 51 2.45 9.11 3.26
N LYS A 52 2.30 7.98 3.98
CA LYS A 52 2.68 7.90 5.40
C LYS A 52 4.19 8.08 5.60
N ALA A 53 5.01 7.49 4.74
CA ALA A 53 6.47 7.63 4.81
C ALA A 53 6.91 9.08 4.53
N ALA A 54 6.30 9.75 3.55
CA ALA A 54 6.54 11.16 3.25
C ALA A 54 6.14 12.06 4.43
N GLN A 55 5.00 11.81 5.06
CA GLN A 55 4.57 12.53 6.26
C GLN A 55 5.54 12.34 7.44
N ARG A 56 6.11 11.14 7.62
CA ARG A 56 7.14 10.89 8.65
C ARG A 56 8.39 11.73 8.38
N LYS A 57 8.93 11.65 7.16
CA LYS A 57 10.09 12.45 6.74
C LYS A 57 9.85 13.95 6.90
N TYR A 58 8.65 14.44 6.58
CA TYR A 58 8.31 15.85 6.74
C TYR A 58 8.31 16.27 8.22
N ARG A 59 7.70 15.48 9.11
CA ARG A 59 7.70 15.76 10.56
C ARG A 59 9.11 15.75 11.15
N GLU A 60 9.95 14.80 10.74
CA GLU A 60 11.36 14.74 11.17
C GLU A 60 12.13 15.99 10.77
N ARG A 61 11.93 16.49 9.54
CA ARG A 61 12.56 17.74 9.08
C ARG A 61 12.10 18.95 9.91
N MET A 62 10.80 19.08 10.16
CA MET A 62 10.25 20.16 10.99
C MET A 62 10.78 20.09 12.42
N PHE A 63 10.86 18.89 13.00
CA PHE A 63 11.42 18.68 14.34
C PHE A 63 12.90 19.08 14.40
N GLN A 64 13.72 18.67 13.43
CA GLN A 64 15.12 19.07 13.35
C GLN A 64 15.29 20.59 13.21
N GLN A 65 14.45 21.24 12.40
CA GLN A 65 14.45 22.70 12.29
C GLN A 65 14.09 23.38 13.61
N HIS A 66 13.06 22.89 14.30
CA HIS A 66 12.67 23.40 15.61
C HIS A 66 13.81 23.26 16.63
N MET A 67 14.42 22.08 16.74
CA MET A 67 15.57 21.84 17.62
C MET A 67 16.74 22.80 17.35
N ARG A 68 17.06 23.05 16.07
CA ARG A 68 18.11 24.00 15.69
C ARG A 68 17.78 25.43 16.12
N MET A 69 16.53 25.86 15.96
CA MET A 69 16.07 27.20 16.39
C MET A 69 16.09 27.33 17.91
N THR A 70 15.63 26.32 18.64
CA THR A 70 15.63 26.31 20.10
C THR A 70 17.05 26.36 20.65
N LEU A 71 17.97 25.55 20.11
CA LEU A 71 19.38 25.62 20.50
C LEU A 71 19.95 27.01 20.24
N ARG A 72 19.77 27.59 19.05
CA ARG A 72 20.27 28.93 18.74
C ARG A 72 19.75 30.00 19.71
N ASN A 73 18.49 29.91 20.11
CA ASN A 73 17.88 30.87 21.03
C ASN A 73 18.28 30.66 22.50
N GLN A 74 18.82 29.49 22.87
CA GLN A 74 19.34 29.24 24.23
C GLN A 74 20.75 29.79 24.47
N TRP A 75 21.49 30.12 23.40
CA TRP A 75 22.85 30.68 23.48
C TRP A 75 22.87 32.22 23.42
N HIS A 76 21.70 32.87 23.40
CA HIS A 76 21.51 34.31 23.49
C HIS A 76 20.77 34.65 24.79
#